data_AF-A0A349E1S0-F1
#
_entry.id   AF-A0A349E1S0-F1
#
_cell.length_a   1.000
_cell.length_b   1.000
_cell.length_c   1.000
_cell.angle_alpha   90.00
_cell.angle_beta   90.00
_cell.angle_gamma   90.00
#
_symmetry.space_group_name_H-M   'P 1'
#
loop_
_entity.id
_entity.type
_entity.pdbx_description
1 polymer ?
#
loop_
_entity_poly.entity_id
_entity_poly.type
_entity_poly.pdbx_seq_one_letter_code
_entity_poly.pdbx_strand_id
1 'polypeptide(L)'
;MIGDTTLLTATQNKPSLTILEENLRTRLERFSFSAHTPLERFHEGGGKFNAHNTESIANHLEVTILELRYLINDLYWLQWIKAKKGMV
;
A
#
# COMPACT_ATOMS: atom_id res chain seq x y z
N MET A 1 30.96 2.23 39.73
CA MET A 1 30.11 1.04 39.52
C MET A 1 28.71 1.33 40.03
N ILE A 2 27.80 1.76 39.16
CA ILE A 2 26.34 1.68 39.35
C ILE A 2 25.73 1.61 37.95
N GLY A 3 24.93 0.58 37.71
CA GLY A 3 23.88 0.59 36.69
C GLY A 3 24.23 -0.02 35.35
N ASP A 4 24.39 -1.36 35.32
CA ASP A 4 24.07 -2.16 34.14
C ASP A 4 22.66 -1.79 33.66
N THR A 5 22.61 -0.81 32.77
CA THR A 5 21.41 -0.54 31.98
C THR A 5 21.39 -1.62 30.94
N THR A 6 20.97 -2.82 31.35
CA THR A 6 20.43 -3.81 30.42
C THR A 6 19.32 -3.06 29.69
N LEU A 7 19.63 -2.58 28.48
CA LEU A 7 18.66 -2.34 27.43
C LEU A 7 17.89 -3.66 27.33
N LEU A 8 16.84 -3.76 28.13
CA LEU A 8 15.84 -4.80 28.08
C LEU A 8 15.42 -4.81 26.63
N THR A 9 15.99 -5.77 25.91
CA THR A 9 15.67 -6.14 24.55
C THR A 9 14.27 -5.66 24.24
N ALA A 10 14.19 -4.60 23.44
CA ALA A 10 12.92 -4.13 22.93
C ALA A 10 12.26 -5.36 22.30
N THR A 11 11.23 -5.90 22.95
CA THR A 11 10.30 -6.88 22.39
C THR A 11 9.46 -6.22 21.28
N GLN A 12 10.05 -5.31 20.51
CA GLN A 12 9.47 -4.60 19.38
C GLN A 12 9.62 -5.39 18.06
N ASN A 13 10.04 -6.65 18.09
CA ASN A 13 10.28 -7.43 16.87
C ASN A 13 9.13 -8.38 16.53
N LYS A 14 7.92 -7.83 16.38
CA LYS A 14 6.90 -8.38 15.48
C LYS A 14 5.91 -7.26 15.17
N PRO A 15 5.89 -6.67 13.95
CA PRO A 15 4.71 -5.93 13.54
C PRO A 15 3.52 -6.86 13.74
N SER A 16 2.51 -6.41 14.50
CA SER A 16 1.38 -7.27 14.80
C SER A 16 0.71 -7.62 13.47
N LEU A 17 0.41 -8.91 13.28
CA LEU A 17 -0.22 -9.40 12.05
C LEU A 17 -1.49 -8.61 11.74
N THR A 18 -2.21 -8.23 12.79
CA THR A 18 -3.38 -7.34 12.76
C THR A 18 -3.07 -5.97 12.18
N ILE A 19 -1.97 -5.31 12.57
CA ILE A 19 -1.58 -4.01 12.01
C ILE A 19 -1.26 -4.15 10.51
N LEU A 20 -0.59 -5.23 10.10
CA LEU A 20 -0.31 -5.49 8.69
C LEU A 20 -1.61 -5.68 7.89
N GLU A 21 -2.55 -6.48 8.39
CA GLU A 21 -3.85 -6.71 7.76
C GLU A 21 -4.68 -5.43 7.65
N GLU A 22 -4.68 -4.60 8.70
CA GLU A 22 -5.36 -3.30 8.67
C GLU A 22 -4.74 -2.36 7.64
N ASN A 23 -3.40 -2.27 7.60
CA ASN A 23 -2.71 -1.46 6.61
C ASN A 23 -3.02 -1.90 5.18
N LEU A 24 -3.03 -3.21 4.93
CA LEU A 24 -3.40 -3.79 3.65
C LEU A 24 -4.84 -3.44 3.27
N ARG A 25 -5.80 -3.56 4.21
CA ARG A 25 -7.19 -3.15 3.99
C ARG A 25 -7.29 -1.67 3.63
N THR A 26 -6.68 -0.78 4.42
CA THR A 26 -6.68 0.67 4.15
C THR A 26 -6.10 0.99 2.77
N ARG A 27 -5.05 0.29 2.33
CA ARG A 27 -4.46 0.50 1.00
C ARG A 27 -5.35 0.01 -0.13
N LEU A 28 -6.07 -1.10 0.07
CA LEU A 28 -7.08 -1.58 -0.88
C LEU A 28 -8.26 -0.59 -0.98
N GLU A 29 -8.73 -0.06 0.14
CA GLU A 29 -9.78 0.97 0.18
C GLU A 29 -9.34 2.25 -0.55
N ARG A 30 -8.10 2.71 -0.30
CA ARG A 30 -7.53 3.86 -1.01
C ARG A 30 -7.44 3.63 -2.50
N PHE A 31 -6.99 2.45 -2.94
CA PHE A 31 -6.94 2.09 -4.36
C PHE A 31 -8.34 2.11 -4.98
N SER A 32 -9.35 1.56 -4.30
CA SER A 32 -10.73 1.60 -4.77
C SER A 32 -11.23 3.04 -4.95
N PHE A 33 -10.84 3.95 -4.05
CA PHE A 33 -11.23 5.35 -4.14
C PHE A 33 -10.48 6.09 -5.26
N SER A 34 -9.16 5.89 -5.39
CA SER A 34 -8.33 6.60 -6.37
C SER A 34 -8.53 6.10 -7.80
N ALA A 35 -9.06 4.90 -8.01
CA ALA A 35 -9.33 4.35 -9.34
C ALA A 35 -10.27 5.21 -10.21
N HIS A 36 -11.05 6.10 -9.59
CA HIS A 36 -11.91 7.05 -10.30
C HIS A 36 -11.16 8.27 -10.86
N THR A 37 -10.00 8.62 -10.30
CA THR A 37 -9.27 9.85 -10.63
C THR A 37 -8.92 9.99 -12.13
N PRO A 38 -8.48 8.94 -12.86
CA PRO A 38 -8.25 9.06 -14.30
C PRO A 38 -9.49 9.51 -15.09
N LEU A 39 -10.67 8.99 -14.72
CA LEU A 39 -11.92 9.32 -15.38
C LEU A 39 -12.37 10.75 -15.05
N GLU A 40 -12.13 11.21 -13.81
CA GLU A 40 -12.34 12.61 -13.43
C GLU A 40 -11.49 13.55 -14.28
N ARG A 41 -10.19 13.25 -14.47
CA ARG A 41 -9.29 14.03 -15.36
C ARG A 41 -9.75 14.06 -16.81
N PHE A 42 -10.33 12.97 -17.29
CA PHE A 42 -10.93 12.93 -18.61
C PHE A 42 -12.14 13.87 -18.71
N HIS A 43 -13.03 13.86 -17.71
CA HIS A 43 -14.19 14.74 -17.66
C HIS A 43 -13.80 16.22 -17.51
N GLU A 44 -12.77 16.55 -16.73
CA GLU A 44 -12.19 17.90 -16.64
C GLU A 44 -11.72 18.42 -18.00
N GLY A 45 -11.27 17.54 -18.90
CA GLY A 45 -10.91 17.87 -20.28
C GLY A 45 -12.09 18.05 -21.25
N GLY A 46 -13.32 18.15 -20.73
CA GLY A 46 -14.53 18.27 -21.54
C GLY A 46 -14.92 16.98 -22.26
N GLY A 47 -14.54 15.82 -21.70
CA GLY A 47 -14.83 14.52 -22.29
C GLY A 47 -14.04 14.24 -23.58
N LYS A 48 -12.88 14.88 -23.74
CA LYS A 48 -11.96 14.67 -24.86
C LYS A 48 -10.53 14.53 -24.34
N PHE A 49 -9.74 13.74 -25.04
CA PHE A 49 -8.31 13.68 -24.78
C PHE A 49 -7.60 14.90 -25.37
N ASN A 50 -6.71 15.47 -24.60
CA ASN A 50 -5.80 16.54 -24.98
C ASN A 50 -4.42 16.26 -24.35
N ALA A 51 -3.40 17.03 -24.73
CA ALA A 51 -2.03 16.79 -24.26
C ALA A 51 -1.94 16.75 -22.72
N HIS A 52 -2.62 17.69 -22.05
CA HIS A 52 -2.55 17.84 -20.61
C HIS A 52 -3.23 16.69 -19.84
N ASN A 53 -4.47 16.34 -20.18
CA ASN A 53 -5.16 15.27 -19.45
C ASN A 53 -4.62 13.88 -19.80
N THR A 54 -4.11 13.69 -21.02
CA THR A 54 -3.47 12.42 -21.43
C THR A 54 -2.21 12.18 -20.59
N GLU A 55 -1.36 13.21 -20.45
CA GLU A 55 -0.17 13.15 -19.59
C GLU A 55 -0.54 12.94 -18.12
N SER A 56 -1.52 13.69 -17.60
CA SER A 56 -1.95 13.55 -16.20
C SER A 56 -2.50 12.16 -15.89
N ILE A 57 -3.31 11.59 -16.78
CA ILE A 57 -3.85 10.23 -16.65
C ILE A 57 -2.72 9.20 -16.70
N ALA A 58 -1.81 9.31 -17.67
CA ALA A 58 -0.67 8.40 -17.80
C ALA A 58 0.18 8.40 -16.52
N ASN A 59 0.55 9.58 -16.03
CA ASN A 59 1.34 9.74 -14.80
C ASN A 59 0.64 9.12 -13.58
N HIS A 60 -0.67 9.31 -13.44
CA HIS A 60 -1.43 8.67 -12.36
C HIS A 60 -1.33 7.14 -12.44
N LEU A 61 -1.57 6.58 -13.63
CA LEU A 61 -1.53 5.13 -13.83
C LEU A 61 -0.15 4.53 -13.59
N GLU A 62 0.93 5.23 -13.98
CA GLU A 62 2.30 4.79 -13.72
C GLU A 62 2.61 4.70 -12.22
N VAL A 63 2.20 5.70 -11.45
CA VAL A 63 2.32 5.69 -9.98
C VAL A 63 1.48 4.55 -9.40
N THR A 64 0.22 4.40 -9.83
CA THR A 64 -0.66 3.32 -9.36
C THR A 64 -0.07 1.94 -9.64
N ILE A 65 0.58 1.73 -10.79
CA ILE A 65 1.27 0.46 -11.08
C ILE A 65 2.35 0.15 -10.04
N LEU A 66 3.15 1.13 -9.64
CA LEU A 66 4.17 0.94 -8.60
C LEU A 66 3.52 0.60 -7.25
N GLU A 67 2.50 1.35 -6.85
CA GLU A 67 1.78 1.11 -5.59
C GLU A 67 1.15 -0.28 -5.54
N LEU A 68 0.53 -0.72 -6.65
CA LEU A 68 -0.07 -2.04 -6.78
C LEU A 68 0.97 -3.15 -6.73
N ARG A 69 2.15 -2.97 -7.35
CA ARG A 69 3.25 -3.94 -7.26
C ARG A 69 3.70 -4.15 -5.81
N TYR A 70 3.83 -3.07 -5.04
CA TYR A 70 4.14 -3.19 -3.60
C TYR A 70 3.00 -3.86 -2.83
N LEU A 71 1.75 -3.49 -3.10
CA LEU A 71 0.60 -4.08 -2.42
C LEU A 71 0.48 -5.60 -2.66
N ILE A 72 0.74 -6.04 -3.90
CA ILE A 72 0.81 -7.47 -4.26
C ILE A 72 1.91 -8.17 -3.47
N ASN A 73 3.10 -7.58 -3.40
CA ASN A 73 4.21 -8.16 -2.62
C ASN A 73 3.87 -8.29 -1.13
N ASP A 74 3.22 -7.27 -0.55
CA ASP A 74 2.82 -7.30 0.86
C ASP A 74 1.73 -8.35 1.14
N LEU A 75 0.83 -8.60 0.18
CA LEU A 75 -0.16 -9.68 0.26
C LEU A 75 0.50 -11.06 0.22
N TYR A 76 1.48 -11.28 -0.68
CA TYR A 76 2.26 -12.52 -0.70
C TYR A 76 3.05 -12.70 0.59
N TRP A 77 3.61 -11.62 1.12
CA TRP A 77 4.32 -11.65 2.39
C TRP A 77 3.39 -12.00 3.56
N LEU A 78 2.18 -11.42 3.61
CA LEU A 78 1.15 -11.78 4.58
C LEU A 78 0.83 -13.28 4.52
N GLN A 79 0.58 -13.81 3.32
CA GLN A 79 0.29 -15.22 3.12
C GLN A 79 1.43 -16.11 3.62
N TRP A 80 2.68 -15.77 3.28
CA TRP A 80 3.86 -16.49 3.73
C TRP A 80 3.99 -16.48 5.27
N ILE A 81 3.78 -15.32 5.92
CA ILE A 81 3.79 -15.22 7.39
C ILE A 81 2.73 -16.11 8.01
N LYS A 82 1.50 -16.09 7.49
CA LYS A 82 0.40 -16.90 8.01
C LYS A 82 0.69 -18.40 7.90
N ALA A 83 1.20 -18.85 6.76
CA ALA A 83 1.62 -20.24 6.55
C ALA A 83 2.72 -20.65 7.55
N LYS A 84 3.73 -19.81 7.77
CA LYS A 84 4.80 -20.07 8.77
C LYS A 84 4.31 -20.12 10.21
N LYS A 85 3.17 -19.50 10.52
CA LYS A 85 2.54 -19.53 11.83
C LYS A 85 1.46 -20.61 11.98
N GLY A 86 1.23 -21.44 10.95
CA GLY A 86 0.18 -22.46 10.97
C GLY A 86 -1.24 -21.88 11.01
N MET A 87 -1.43 -20.67 10.48
CA MET A 87 -2.72 -19.97 10.45
C MET A 87 -3.47 -20.15 9.13
N VAL A 88 -2.91 -20.94 8.20
CA VAL A 88 -3.42 -21.30 6.86
C VAL A 88 -3.19 -22.78 6.66
#